data_AF-A0A552WLW6-F1
#
_entry.id   AF-A0A552WLW6-F1
#
_cell.length_a   1.000
_cell.length_b   1.000
_cell.length_c   1.000
_cell.angle_alpha   90.00
_cell.angle_beta   90.00
_cell.angle_gamma   90.00
#
_symmetry.space_group_name_H-M   'P 1'
#
loop_
_entity.id
_entity.type
_entity.pdbx_description
1 polymer ?
#
loop_
_entity_poly.entity_id
_entity_poly.type
_entity_poly.pdbx_seq_one_letter_code
_entity_poly.pdbx_strand_id
1 'polypeptide(L)'
;MSAIRAQHVYKVFGRRSGEAVKRLKAGKTRDEVKPLGTAAVIDASFEVNKGETFVVMGLSGSGKSTLIRTLNGLLPPTAGTIEVDGDDIAGVSPAELRAIRRQKISMVFQHFALLPHRSVLDNAAYPLEIQGVGKAERRERAAESLKLTGLAGWEDSLPSQLSGGMRQRVGLARALAADTDILLMDEAFSALDPLIRREMQDQLVELQASLGKTIVFITHDLNEAMYLGDRIAVMRDGRIVQIGTAEQILTEPADDYVMQFVADVDRSRVLTAGSLMRRPVVTIHAGAGPAVALRELREAQASAAYVVDRRRVLHGSVYDDEILTAHRQGATTLEGLVHPDSSAVKADASLSELFAPAAEARLPLAVVDDGGKLLGVVPRVALLEAMAPPGALSGDSPASADSPASADSPASADSPASVHSPASDDSAAVPAGSTAPADGARAAVDHHATSEGGAR
;
A
#
# COMPACT_ATOMS: atom_id res chain seq x y z
N MET A 1 -1.58 1.47 -23.40
CA MET A 1 -1.14 2.85 -23.73
C MET A 1 -0.91 3.58 -22.42
N SER A 2 0.15 4.38 -22.31
CA SER A 2 0.46 5.19 -21.12
C SER A 2 -0.48 6.39 -21.00
N ALA A 3 -1.06 6.61 -19.82
CA ALA A 3 -1.82 7.82 -19.48
C ALA A 3 -0.88 8.98 -19.13
N ILE A 4 0.22 8.69 -18.42
CA ILE A 4 1.25 9.66 -18.06
C ILE A 4 2.61 9.10 -18.46
N ARG A 5 3.46 9.95 -19.02
CA ARG A 5 4.86 9.63 -19.30
C ARG A 5 5.74 10.79 -18.85
N ALA A 6 6.71 10.49 -18.00
CA ALA A 6 7.75 11.42 -17.57
C ALA A 6 9.09 10.97 -18.13
N GLN A 7 9.83 11.87 -18.77
CA GLN A 7 11.15 11.56 -19.32
C GLN A 7 12.20 12.57 -18.82
N HIS A 8 13.21 12.04 -18.13
CA HIS A 8 14.36 12.80 -17.62
C HIS A 8 13.94 14.09 -16.89
N VAL A 9 12.90 14.00 -16.05
CA VAL A 9 12.31 15.17 -15.40
C VAL A 9 13.21 15.65 -14.26
N TYR A 10 13.55 16.93 -14.29
CA TYR A 10 14.24 17.63 -13.21
C TYR A 10 13.39 18.78 -12.70
N LYS A 11 13.37 18.96 -11.38
CA LYS A 11 12.85 20.18 -10.75
C LYS A 11 13.84 20.67 -9.70
N VAL A 12 14.43 21.84 -9.99
CA VAL A 12 15.34 22.54 -9.09
C VAL A 12 14.77 23.91 -8.76
N PHE A 13 14.64 24.20 -7.47
CA PHE A 13 14.27 25.52 -6.96
C PHE A 13 15.51 26.39 -6.79
N GLY A 14 15.42 27.68 -7.13
CA GLY A 14 16.51 28.64 -6.97
C GLY A 14 16.90 29.34 -8.28
N ARG A 15 17.67 30.42 -8.15
CA ARG A 15 18.00 31.32 -9.27
C ARG A 15 18.96 30.68 -10.29
N ARG A 16 19.76 29.69 -9.88
CA ARG A 16 20.73 28.98 -10.72
C ARG A 16 20.29 27.55 -11.05
N SER A 17 18.98 27.33 -11.16
CA SER A 17 18.38 26.01 -11.42
C SER A 17 18.91 25.35 -12.69
N GLY A 18 19.10 26.10 -13.78
CA GLY A 18 19.67 25.59 -15.03
C GLY A 18 21.12 25.12 -14.90
N GLU A 19 21.95 25.82 -14.12
CA GLU A 19 23.33 25.39 -13.84
C GLU A 19 23.34 24.13 -12.97
N ALA A 20 22.47 24.06 -11.96
CA ALA A 20 22.31 22.89 -11.12
C ALA A 20 21.94 21.64 -11.94
N VAL A 21 20.99 21.77 -12.88
CA VAL A 21 20.62 20.66 -13.78
C VAL A 21 21.82 20.21 -14.63
N LYS A 22 22.61 21.13 -15.19
CA LYS A 22 23.82 20.77 -15.95
C LYS A 22 24.80 19.97 -15.11
N ARG A 23 25.04 20.37 -13.86
CA ARG A 23 25.93 19.66 -12.95
C ARG A 23 25.38 18.29 -12.54
N LEU A 24 24.08 18.18 -12.25
CA LEU A 24 23.42 16.91 -11.96
C LEU A 24 23.51 15.92 -13.13
N LYS A 25 23.31 16.39 -14.38
CA LYS A 25 23.49 15.59 -15.59
C LYS A 25 24.94 15.13 -15.80
N ALA A 26 25.91 15.89 -15.29
CA ALA A 26 27.32 15.53 -15.28
C ALA A 26 27.72 14.58 -14.13
N GLY A 27 26.75 14.02 -13.39
CA GLY A 27 26.98 13.05 -12.32
C GLY A 27 27.22 13.65 -10.93
N LYS A 28 27.06 14.97 -10.76
CA LYS A 28 27.17 15.60 -9.43
C LYS A 28 26.02 15.20 -8.52
N THR A 29 26.31 15.11 -7.23
CA THR A 29 25.31 14.75 -6.21
C THR A 29 24.37 15.91 -5.91
N ARG A 30 23.25 15.59 -5.23
CA ARG A 30 22.28 16.59 -4.74
C ARG A 30 22.94 17.62 -3.81
N ASP A 31 23.87 17.18 -2.96
CA ASP A 31 24.55 18.05 -2.00
C ASP A 31 25.55 18.98 -2.67
N GLU A 32 26.28 18.50 -3.68
CA GLU A 32 27.23 19.33 -4.44
C GLU A 32 26.55 20.49 -5.18
N VAL A 33 25.27 20.35 -5.54
CA VAL A 33 24.49 21.41 -6.21
C VAL A 33 23.64 22.25 -5.26
N LYS A 34 23.61 21.94 -3.97
CA LYS A 34 22.85 22.68 -2.94
C LYS A 34 23.14 24.19 -2.92
N PRO A 35 24.39 24.68 -3.14
CA PRO A 35 24.65 26.12 -3.24
C PRO A 35 23.99 26.79 -4.46
N LEU A 36 23.63 26.02 -5.49
CA LEU A 36 22.99 26.51 -6.72
C LEU A 36 21.47 26.54 -6.60
N GLY A 37 20.90 25.73 -5.70
CA GLY A 37 19.48 25.61 -5.46
C GLY A 37 19.09 24.27 -4.81
N THR A 38 17.80 24.09 -4.54
CA THR A 38 17.26 22.85 -3.98
C THR A 38 16.77 21.95 -5.10
N ALA A 39 17.53 20.90 -5.41
CA ALA A 39 17.08 19.86 -6.33
C ALA A 39 16.06 18.95 -5.64
N ALA A 40 14.81 19.00 -6.10
CA ALA A 40 13.68 18.30 -5.51
C ALA A 40 13.24 17.08 -6.34
N VAL A 41 13.39 17.13 -7.66
CA VAL A 41 13.23 15.98 -8.56
C VAL A 41 14.46 15.93 -9.46
N ILE A 42 15.06 14.76 -9.59
CA ILE A 42 16.34 14.54 -10.27
C ILE A 42 16.20 13.32 -11.18
N ASP A 43 16.14 13.57 -12.48
CA ASP A 43 16.15 12.56 -13.54
C ASP A 43 15.03 11.50 -13.41
N ALA A 44 13.81 11.95 -13.06
CA ALA A 44 12.69 11.04 -12.94
C ALA A 44 12.18 10.63 -14.33
N SER A 45 12.18 9.32 -14.59
CA SER A 45 11.66 8.72 -15.83
C SER A 45 10.77 7.53 -15.51
N PHE A 46 9.51 7.57 -15.94
CA PHE A 46 8.53 6.50 -15.71
C PHE A 46 7.29 6.67 -16.59
N GLU A 47 6.50 5.61 -16.68
CA GLU A 47 5.20 5.58 -17.35
C GLU A 47 4.15 5.01 -16.41
N VAL A 48 2.95 5.60 -16.48
CA VAL A 48 1.73 5.15 -15.80
C VAL A 48 0.74 4.73 -16.86
N ASN A 49 0.28 3.49 -16.82
CA ASN A 49 -0.67 2.93 -17.76
C ASN A 49 -2.10 3.39 -17.45
N LYS A 50 -2.96 3.38 -18.47
CA LYS A 50 -4.38 3.67 -18.28
C LYS A 50 -5.01 2.65 -17.33
N GLY A 51 -5.74 3.14 -16.33
CA GLY A 51 -6.38 2.33 -15.31
C GLY A 51 -5.44 1.79 -14.23
N GLU A 52 -4.14 2.12 -14.27
CA GLU A 52 -3.17 1.70 -13.25
C GLU A 52 -3.26 2.62 -12.01
N THR A 53 -3.14 2.04 -10.83
CA THR A 53 -2.80 2.76 -9.60
C THR A 53 -1.29 2.72 -9.40
N PHE A 54 -0.64 3.83 -9.74
CA PHE A 54 0.79 4.01 -9.60
C PHE A 54 1.11 4.78 -8.32
N VAL A 55 1.74 4.10 -7.36
CA VAL A 55 2.09 4.70 -6.08
C VAL A 55 3.50 5.26 -6.12
N VAL A 56 3.67 6.49 -5.62
CA VAL A 56 4.98 7.11 -5.39
C VAL A 56 5.22 7.19 -3.89
N MET A 57 6.20 6.44 -3.41
CA MET A 57 6.52 6.35 -1.99
C MET A 57 7.90 6.92 -1.65
N GLY A 58 8.16 7.16 -0.36
CA GLY A 58 9.45 7.61 0.15
C GLY A 58 9.30 8.56 1.33
N LEU A 59 10.41 8.89 1.98
CA LEU A 59 10.39 9.76 3.17
C LEU A 59 9.95 11.20 2.87
N SER A 60 9.65 11.93 3.93
CA SER A 60 9.50 13.39 3.84
C SER A 60 10.75 14.01 3.20
N GLY A 61 10.57 14.97 2.29
CA GLY A 61 11.66 15.65 1.60
C GLY A 61 12.30 14.88 0.42
N SER A 62 11.79 13.68 0.06
CA SER A 62 12.30 12.90 -1.08
C SER A 62 11.87 13.41 -2.45
N GLY A 63 10.95 14.39 -2.53
CA GLY A 63 10.53 15.03 -3.78
C GLY A 63 9.14 14.65 -4.30
N LYS A 64 8.43 13.71 -3.66
CA LYS A 64 7.11 13.17 -4.09
C LYS A 64 6.09 14.27 -4.43
N SER A 65 5.76 15.14 -3.48
CA SER A 65 4.78 16.22 -3.69
C SER A 65 5.25 17.24 -4.73
N THR A 66 6.57 17.37 -4.95
CA THR A 66 7.08 18.21 -6.04
C THR A 66 6.87 17.52 -7.38
N LEU A 67 7.11 16.21 -7.46
CA LEU A 67 6.88 15.41 -8.66
C LEU A 67 5.41 15.48 -9.09
N ILE A 68 4.45 15.20 -8.21
CA ILE A 68 3.01 15.23 -8.58
C ILE A 68 2.53 16.61 -9.00
N ARG A 69 3.03 17.68 -8.37
CA ARG A 69 2.71 19.06 -8.78
C ARG A 69 3.32 19.39 -10.13
N THR A 70 4.44 18.75 -10.47
CA THR A 70 5.05 18.87 -11.80
C THR A 70 4.22 18.09 -12.83
N LEU A 71 3.72 16.89 -12.49
CA LEU A 71 2.77 16.12 -13.33
C LEU A 71 1.45 16.86 -13.58
N ASN A 72 0.97 17.65 -12.63
CA ASN A 72 -0.23 18.49 -12.82
C ASN A 72 0.08 19.82 -13.55
N GLY A 73 1.35 20.12 -13.85
CA GLY A 73 1.75 21.42 -14.41
C GLY A 73 1.56 22.61 -13.46
N LEU A 74 1.37 22.38 -12.16
CA LEU A 74 1.38 23.45 -11.14
C LEU A 74 2.79 23.99 -10.93
N LEU A 75 3.80 23.14 -11.12
CA LEU A 75 5.20 23.52 -11.13
C LEU A 75 5.78 23.12 -12.50
N PRO A 76 6.33 24.06 -13.28
CA PRO A 76 7.00 23.68 -14.53
C PRO A 76 8.28 22.90 -14.20
N PRO A 77 8.62 21.85 -14.97
CA PRO A 77 9.91 21.19 -14.84
C PRO A 77 11.04 22.17 -15.17
N THR A 78 12.19 22.01 -14.53
CA THR A 78 13.42 22.73 -14.89
C THR A 78 14.06 22.14 -16.15
N ALA A 79 13.92 20.82 -16.36
CA ALA A 79 14.29 20.11 -17.58
C ALA A 79 13.51 18.79 -17.68
N GLY A 80 13.51 18.18 -18.86
CA GLY A 80 12.73 16.97 -19.16
C GLY A 80 11.34 17.29 -19.70
N THR A 81 10.60 16.24 -20.05
CA THR A 81 9.25 16.33 -20.64
C THR A 81 8.25 15.52 -19.82
N ILE A 82 7.00 15.97 -19.83
CA ILE A 82 5.88 15.28 -19.19
C ILE A 82 4.73 15.28 -20.18
N GLU A 83 4.24 14.09 -20.51
CA GLU A 83 3.09 13.88 -21.39
C GLU A 83 1.91 13.36 -20.57
N VAL A 84 0.72 13.93 -20.84
CA VAL A 84 -0.56 13.49 -20.25
C VAL A 84 -1.53 13.19 -21.38
N ASP A 85 -1.92 11.93 -21.54
CA ASP A 85 -2.68 11.42 -22.69
C ASP A 85 -2.11 11.89 -24.04
N GLY A 86 -0.78 11.92 -24.16
CA GLY A 86 -0.05 12.34 -25.35
C GLY A 86 0.21 13.85 -25.49
N ASP A 87 -0.34 14.69 -24.60
CA ASP A 87 -0.09 16.14 -24.62
C ASP A 87 1.14 16.48 -23.75
N ASP A 88 2.16 17.14 -24.31
CA ASP A 88 3.30 17.67 -23.54
C ASP A 88 2.88 18.89 -22.70
N ILE A 89 2.69 18.68 -21.40
CA ILE A 89 2.19 19.73 -20.50
C ILE A 89 3.23 20.81 -20.19
N ALA A 90 4.52 20.58 -20.46
CA ALA A 90 5.58 21.54 -20.22
C ALA A 90 5.73 22.55 -21.37
N GLY A 91 5.36 22.15 -22.59
CA GLY A 91 5.48 22.96 -23.81
C GLY A 91 4.23 23.75 -24.21
N VAL A 92 3.06 23.42 -23.66
CA VAL A 92 1.77 24.04 -24.04
C VAL A 92 1.58 25.45 -23.47
N SER A 93 0.69 26.21 -24.10
CA SER A 93 0.30 27.53 -23.61
C SER A 93 -0.45 27.43 -22.26
N PRO A 94 -0.46 28.51 -21.45
CA PRO A 94 -1.22 28.53 -20.20
C PRO A 94 -2.73 28.25 -20.36
N ALA A 95 -3.30 28.55 -21.53
CA ALA A 95 -4.71 28.29 -21.82
C ALA A 95 -4.97 26.80 -22.08
N GLU A 96 -4.12 26.16 -22.88
CA GLU A 96 -4.16 24.71 -23.14
C GLU A 96 -3.91 23.92 -21.85
N LEU A 97 -2.92 24.31 -21.03
CA LEU A 97 -2.68 23.68 -19.73
C LEU A 97 -3.90 23.78 -18.80
N ARG A 98 -4.68 24.86 -18.86
CA ARG A 98 -5.96 24.96 -18.13
C ARG A 98 -7.04 24.06 -18.72
N ALA A 99 -7.06 23.83 -20.04
CA ALA A 99 -7.99 22.90 -20.67
C ALA A 99 -7.67 21.45 -20.25
N ILE A 100 -6.41 21.04 -20.36
CA ILE A 100 -5.92 19.71 -19.92
C ILE A 100 -6.32 19.46 -18.46
N ARG A 101 -6.01 20.37 -17.54
CA ARG A 101 -6.37 20.23 -16.13
C ARG A 101 -7.88 20.24 -15.84
N ARG A 102 -8.70 20.81 -16.72
CA ARG A 102 -10.16 20.79 -16.54
C ARG A 102 -10.78 19.50 -17.03
N GLN A 103 -10.18 18.84 -18.01
CA GLN A 103 -10.80 17.72 -18.74
C GLN A 103 -10.15 16.38 -18.42
N LYS A 104 -8.85 16.34 -18.13
CA LYS A 104 -8.07 15.10 -18.04
C LYS A 104 -7.55 14.79 -16.64
N ILE A 105 -7.34 15.80 -15.79
CA ILE A 105 -6.66 15.64 -14.49
C ILE A 105 -7.51 16.18 -13.35
N SER A 106 -7.76 15.35 -12.34
CA SER A 106 -8.23 15.77 -11.02
C SER A 106 -7.11 15.65 -9.99
N MET A 107 -7.08 16.56 -9.01
CA MET A 107 -6.09 16.53 -7.93
C MET A 107 -6.75 16.57 -6.55
N VAL A 108 -6.32 15.67 -5.67
CA VAL A 108 -6.64 15.64 -4.24
C VAL A 108 -5.39 16.01 -3.45
N PHE A 109 -5.48 17.11 -2.71
CA PHE A 109 -4.38 17.66 -1.92
C PHE A 109 -4.36 17.06 -0.49
N GLN A 110 -3.17 17.00 0.11
CA GLN A 110 -2.96 16.62 1.51
C GLN A 110 -3.83 17.44 2.49
N HIS A 111 -3.90 18.75 2.26
CA HIS A 111 -4.89 19.61 2.91
C HIS A 111 -6.00 19.88 1.91
N PHE A 112 -7.21 19.41 2.21
CA PHE A 112 -8.33 19.21 1.28
C PHE A 112 -8.74 20.44 0.44
N ALA A 113 -8.23 21.63 0.77
CA ALA A 113 -8.40 22.87 0.00
C ALA A 113 -9.86 23.11 -0.38
N LEU A 114 -10.77 22.85 0.57
CA LEU A 114 -12.19 23.12 0.41
C LEU A 114 -12.42 24.63 0.49
N LEU A 115 -13.39 25.11 -0.28
CA LEU A 115 -13.84 26.50 -0.25
C LEU A 115 -14.73 26.67 0.99
N PRO A 116 -14.27 27.37 2.04
CA PRO A 116 -14.94 27.38 3.35
C PRO A 116 -16.29 28.11 3.33
N HIS A 117 -16.50 28.97 2.33
CA HIS A 117 -17.70 29.77 2.13
C HIS A 117 -18.72 29.11 1.19
N ARG A 118 -18.46 27.89 0.73
CA ARG A 118 -19.37 27.12 -0.11
C ARG A 118 -19.84 25.87 0.63
N SER A 119 -21.05 25.40 0.34
CA SER A 119 -21.56 24.14 0.89
C SER A 119 -20.74 22.95 0.38
N VAL A 120 -20.95 21.78 0.99
CA VAL A 120 -20.40 20.51 0.56
C VAL A 120 -20.76 20.22 -0.90
N LEU A 121 -22.03 20.40 -1.27
CA LEU A 121 -22.51 20.23 -2.64
C LEU A 121 -21.84 21.20 -3.62
N ASP A 122 -21.73 22.48 -3.25
CA ASP A 122 -21.12 23.49 -4.12
C ASP A 122 -19.59 23.33 -4.21
N ASN A 123 -18.94 22.73 -3.22
CA ASN A 123 -17.54 22.30 -3.30
C ASN A 123 -17.38 21.15 -4.29
N ALA A 124 -18.22 20.12 -4.20
CA ALA A 124 -18.20 18.97 -5.10
C ALA A 124 -18.54 19.37 -6.55
N ALA A 125 -19.49 20.28 -6.74
CA ALA A 125 -19.91 20.79 -8.05
C ALA A 125 -18.94 21.82 -8.68
N TYR A 126 -17.94 22.30 -7.92
CA TYR A 126 -17.06 23.38 -8.36
C TYR A 126 -16.32 23.09 -9.68
N PRO A 127 -15.76 21.89 -9.93
CA PRO A 127 -15.07 21.60 -11.19
C PRO A 127 -16.01 21.69 -12.40
N LEU A 128 -17.24 21.22 -12.25
CA LEU A 128 -18.29 21.28 -13.26
C LEU A 128 -18.74 22.72 -13.54
N GLU A 129 -18.80 23.58 -12.52
CA GLU A 129 -18.99 25.04 -12.68
C GLU A 129 -17.89 25.65 -13.57
N ILE A 130 -16.63 25.27 -13.34
CA ILE A 130 -15.48 25.76 -14.13
C ILE A 130 -15.44 25.18 -15.55
N GLN A 131 -16.01 23.99 -15.76
CA GLN A 131 -16.22 23.39 -17.08
C GLN A 131 -17.40 24.02 -17.85
N GLY A 132 -18.23 24.83 -17.19
CA GLY A 132 -19.40 25.48 -17.80
C GLY A 132 -20.67 24.64 -17.81
N VAL A 133 -20.74 23.57 -17.00
CA VAL A 133 -21.93 22.71 -16.89
C VAL A 133 -23.07 23.46 -16.20
N GLY A 134 -24.30 23.23 -16.68
CA GLY A 134 -25.51 23.86 -16.16
C GLY A 134 -25.75 23.58 -14.68
N LYS A 135 -26.38 24.53 -13.98
CA LYS A 135 -26.52 24.48 -12.50
C LYS A 135 -27.27 23.24 -11.99
N ALA A 136 -28.29 22.78 -12.71
CA ALA A 136 -29.07 21.60 -12.33
C ALA A 136 -28.22 20.34 -12.47
N GLU A 137 -27.70 20.08 -13.68
CA GLU A 137 -26.86 18.93 -14.00
C GLU A 137 -25.62 18.83 -13.09
N ARG A 138 -24.91 19.94 -12.87
CA ARG A 138 -23.71 19.90 -12.03
C ARG A 138 -24.00 19.55 -10.57
N ARG A 139 -25.18 19.90 -10.06
CA ARG A 139 -25.57 19.57 -8.68
C ARG A 139 -26.02 18.12 -8.56
N GLU A 140 -26.70 17.60 -9.58
CA GLU A 140 -27.05 16.18 -9.66
C GLU A 140 -25.79 15.30 -9.64
N ARG A 141 -24.83 15.55 -10.55
CA ARG A 141 -23.56 14.82 -10.61
C ARG A 141 -22.73 14.94 -9.34
N ALA A 142 -22.71 16.13 -8.73
CA ALA A 142 -22.02 16.35 -7.47
C ALA A 142 -22.67 15.58 -6.32
N ALA A 143 -24.01 15.52 -6.26
CA ALA A 143 -24.73 14.75 -5.26
C ALA A 143 -24.49 13.23 -5.41
N GLU A 144 -24.44 12.72 -6.65
CA GLU A 144 -24.06 11.34 -6.92
C GLU A 144 -22.64 11.03 -6.43
N SER A 145 -21.69 11.91 -6.72
CA SER A 145 -20.30 11.76 -6.24
C SER A 145 -20.21 11.80 -4.71
N LEU A 146 -20.99 12.67 -4.06
CA LEU A 146 -21.08 12.71 -2.59
C LEU A 146 -21.65 11.42 -2.03
N LYS A 147 -22.68 10.85 -2.65
CA LYS A 147 -23.25 9.55 -2.27
C LYS A 147 -22.23 8.43 -2.38
N LEU A 148 -21.44 8.37 -3.46
CA LEU A 148 -20.37 7.38 -3.63
C LEU A 148 -19.32 7.47 -2.51
N THR A 149 -19.02 8.69 -2.05
CA THR A 149 -18.12 8.89 -0.91
C THR A 149 -18.79 8.78 0.46
N GLY A 150 -20.06 8.37 0.55
CA GLY A 150 -20.77 8.22 1.83
C GLY A 150 -21.13 9.53 2.53
N LEU A 151 -21.34 10.62 1.78
CA LEU A 151 -21.73 11.95 2.29
C LEU A 151 -23.17 12.35 1.93
N ALA A 152 -24.02 11.38 1.58
CA ALA A 152 -25.44 11.64 1.37
C ALA A 152 -26.08 12.25 2.65
N GLY A 153 -26.85 13.32 2.48
CA GLY A 153 -27.49 14.07 3.58
C GLY A 153 -26.63 15.21 4.16
N TRP A 154 -25.40 15.41 3.69
CA TRP A 154 -24.51 16.50 4.13
C TRP A 154 -24.36 17.62 3.10
N GLU A 155 -25.14 17.60 2.03
CA GLU A 155 -25.02 18.46 0.84
C GLU A 155 -25.02 19.96 1.19
N ASP A 156 -25.89 20.36 2.12
CA ASP A 156 -26.10 21.75 2.54
C ASP A 156 -25.16 22.21 3.66
N SER A 157 -24.38 21.30 4.24
CA SER A 157 -23.43 21.64 5.31
C SER A 157 -22.25 22.46 4.77
N LEU A 158 -21.63 23.24 5.63
CA LEU A 158 -20.36 23.93 5.38
C LEU A 158 -19.17 23.05 5.82
N PRO A 159 -17.98 23.20 5.20
CA PRO A 159 -16.78 22.43 5.60
C PRO A 159 -16.40 22.53 7.08
N SER A 160 -16.72 23.64 7.74
CA SER A 160 -16.49 23.84 9.18
C SER A 160 -17.36 22.97 10.08
N GLN A 161 -18.48 22.45 9.58
CA GLN A 161 -19.40 21.57 10.29
C GLN A 161 -19.04 20.09 10.16
N LEU A 162 -18.02 19.77 9.36
CA LEU A 162 -17.60 18.41 9.05
C LEU A 162 -16.41 17.95 9.91
N SER A 163 -16.32 16.64 10.14
CA SER A 163 -15.10 16.03 10.68
C SER A 163 -13.95 16.09 9.66
N GLY A 164 -12.72 15.79 10.10
CA GLY A 164 -11.55 15.73 9.20
C GLY A 164 -11.75 14.75 8.04
N GLY A 165 -12.19 13.52 8.35
CA GLY A 165 -12.47 12.50 7.34
C GLY A 165 -13.62 12.85 6.41
N MET A 166 -14.64 13.56 6.90
CA MET A 166 -15.73 14.04 6.04
C MET A 166 -15.24 15.12 5.08
N ARG A 167 -14.43 16.09 5.54
CA ARG A 167 -13.82 17.09 4.63
C ARG A 167 -12.97 16.44 3.54
N GLN A 168 -12.31 15.33 3.86
CA GLN A 168 -11.56 14.58 2.87
C GLN A 168 -12.44 13.93 1.81
N ARG A 169 -13.53 13.29 2.25
CA ARG A 169 -14.53 12.71 1.34
C ARG A 169 -15.13 13.75 0.41
N VAL A 170 -15.35 14.99 0.87
CA VAL A 170 -15.75 16.10 -0.02
C VAL A 170 -14.68 16.39 -1.07
N GLY A 171 -13.40 16.39 -0.68
CA GLY A 171 -12.28 16.60 -1.61
C GLY A 171 -12.19 15.51 -2.68
N LEU A 172 -12.45 14.25 -2.30
CA LEU A 172 -12.53 13.12 -3.22
C LEU A 172 -13.77 13.23 -4.12
N ALA A 173 -14.95 13.49 -3.56
CA ALA A 173 -16.19 13.68 -4.31
C ALA A 173 -16.05 14.81 -5.35
N ARG A 174 -15.36 15.90 -5.00
CA ARG A 174 -15.03 16.97 -5.94
C ARG A 174 -14.17 16.47 -7.10
N ALA A 175 -13.16 15.66 -6.82
CA ALA A 175 -12.29 15.10 -7.85
C ALA A 175 -13.03 14.12 -8.77
N LEU A 176 -13.94 13.31 -8.21
CA LEU A 176 -14.78 12.35 -8.94
C LEU A 176 -15.86 13.03 -9.78
N ALA A 177 -16.51 14.07 -9.24
CA ALA A 177 -17.55 14.81 -9.95
C ALA A 177 -17.04 15.46 -11.24
N ALA A 178 -15.76 15.82 -11.29
CA ALA A 178 -15.10 16.35 -12.48
C ALA A 178 -15.01 15.34 -13.63
N ASP A 179 -15.17 14.05 -13.34
CA ASP A 179 -15.13 12.91 -14.27
C ASP A 179 -13.92 12.92 -15.22
N THR A 180 -12.74 13.17 -14.65
CA THR A 180 -11.48 13.15 -15.38
C THR A 180 -10.89 11.74 -15.42
N ASP A 181 -9.98 11.48 -16.37
CA ASP A 181 -9.38 10.15 -16.56
C ASP A 181 -8.24 9.84 -15.58
N ILE A 182 -7.60 10.90 -15.05
CA ILE A 182 -6.41 10.82 -14.19
C ILE A 182 -6.68 11.49 -12.85
N LEU A 183 -6.44 10.76 -11.77
CA LEU A 183 -6.53 11.23 -10.39
C LEU A 183 -5.15 11.30 -9.75
N LEU A 184 -4.73 12.51 -9.37
CA LEU A 184 -3.47 12.77 -8.67
C LEU A 184 -3.74 12.99 -7.17
N MET A 185 -3.18 12.16 -6.30
CA MET A 185 -3.42 12.21 -4.85
C MET A 185 -2.11 12.44 -4.09
N ASP A 186 -1.99 13.56 -3.39
CA ASP A 186 -0.79 13.96 -2.64
C ASP A 186 -0.99 13.71 -1.14
N GLU A 187 -0.51 12.58 -0.60
CA GLU A 187 -0.65 12.16 0.81
C GLU A 187 -2.07 12.29 1.37
N ALA A 188 -3.06 11.97 0.53
CA ALA A 188 -4.46 12.24 0.82
C ALA A 188 -4.88 11.67 2.18
N PHE A 189 -4.53 10.41 2.49
CA PHE A 189 -5.01 9.71 3.69
C PHE A 189 -4.14 9.89 4.94
N SER A 190 -3.04 10.65 4.86
CA SER A 190 -2.04 10.75 5.93
C SER A 190 -2.59 11.36 7.24
N ALA A 191 -3.55 12.28 7.15
CA ALA A 191 -4.15 12.95 8.29
C ALA A 191 -5.34 12.20 8.92
N LEU A 192 -5.67 11.00 8.43
CA LEU A 192 -6.83 10.23 8.88
C LEU A 192 -6.48 9.27 10.01
N ASP A 193 -7.46 9.05 10.89
CA ASP A 193 -7.41 7.94 11.83
C ASP A 193 -7.40 6.58 11.10
N PRO A 194 -6.88 5.50 11.72
CA PRO A 194 -6.69 4.23 11.04
C PRO A 194 -7.96 3.58 10.49
N LEU A 195 -9.14 3.81 11.10
CA LEU A 195 -10.39 3.19 10.67
C LEU A 195 -10.92 3.89 9.41
N ILE A 196 -11.01 5.21 9.45
CA ILE A 196 -11.44 6.01 8.30
C ILE A 196 -10.44 5.89 7.16
N ARG A 197 -9.14 5.78 7.45
CA ARG A 197 -8.12 5.52 6.44
C ARG A 197 -8.42 4.26 5.64
N ARG A 198 -8.71 3.13 6.31
CA ARG A 198 -9.05 1.87 5.64
C ARG A 198 -10.33 1.98 4.82
N GLU A 199 -11.39 2.55 5.39
CA GLU A 199 -12.65 2.79 4.65
C GLU A 199 -12.41 3.60 3.36
N MET A 200 -11.59 4.64 3.43
CA MET A 200 -11.24 5.46 2.27
C MET A 200 -10.37 4.75 1.24
N GLN A 201 -9.47 3.88 1.69
CA GLN A 201 -8.65 3.04 0.82
C GLN A 201 -9.53 2.03 0.07
N ASP A 202 -10.43 1.35 0.78
CA ASP A 202 -11.39 0.40 0.19
C ASP A 202 -12.27 1.07 -0.87
N GLN A 203 -12.77 2.27 -0.57
CA GLN A 203 -13.52 3.08 -1.53
C GLN A 203 -12.68 3.42 -2.76
N LEU A 204 -11.39 3.75 -2.60
CA LEU A 204 -10.53 4.07 -3.74
C LEU A 204 -10.31 2.85 -4.65
N VAL A 205 -10.11 1.67 -4.05
CA VAL A 205 -9.97 0.39 -4.78
C VAL A 205 -11.26 0.07 -5.54
N GLU A 206 -12.42 0.19 -4.90
CA GLU A 206 -13.73 -0.05 -5.55
C GLU A 206 -14.00 0.96 -6.68
N LEU A 207 -13.65 2.23 -6.47
CA LEU A 207 -13.77 3.27 -7.49
C LEU A 207 -12.85 3.01 -8.69
N GLN A 208 -11.61 2.60 -8.46
CA GLN A 208 -10.69 2.24 -9.54
C GLN A 208 -11.22 1.02 -10.32
N ALA A 209 -11.71 0.00 -9.62
CA ALA A 209 -12.23 -1.22 -10.25
C ALA A 209 -13.50 -0.95 -11.08
N SER A 210 -14.37 -0.04 -10.63
CA SER A 210 -15.63 0.28 -11.30
C SER A 210 -15.48 1.30 -12.43
N LEU A 211 -14.61 2.30 -12.28
CA LEU A 211 -14.50 3.43 -13.21
C LEU A 211 -13.25 3.39 -14.10
N GLY A 212 -12.30 2.49 -13.84
CA GLY A 212 -11.08 2.33 -14.63
C GLY A 212 -10.18 3.58 -14.67
N LYS A 213 -10.28 4.44 -13.66
CA LYS A 213 -9.51 5.69 -13.57
C LYS A 213 -8.03 5.39 -13.35
N THR A 214 -7.16 6.22 -13.93
CA THR A 214 -5.73 6.14 -13.68
C THR A 214 -5.37 6.94 -12.44
N ILE A 215 -4.68 6.33 -11.47
CA ILE A 215 -4.41 6.98 -10.18
C ILE A 215 -2.90 7.11 -9.99
N VAL A 216 -2.42 8.31 -9.68
CA VAL A 216 -1.08 8.52 -9.14
C VAL A 216 -1.20 8.90 -7.68
N PHE A 217 -0.79 8.00 -6.80
CA PHE A 217 -1.00 8.12 -5.36
C PHE A 217 0.33 8.32 -4.63
N ILE A 218 0.46 9.37 -3.83
CA ILE A 218 1.64 9.58 -2.98
C ILE A 218 1.35 9.16 -1.56
N THR A 219 2.26 8.38 -0.99
CA THR A 219 2.27 8.07 0.43
C THR A 219 3.68 7.98 1.00
N HIS A 220 3.78 7.98 2.32
CA HIS A 220 4.98 7.58 3.05
C HIS A 220 4.81 6.23 3.76
N ASP A 221 3.59 5.65 3.76
CA ASP A 221 3.27 4.36 4.37
C ASP A 221 3.38 3.25 3.33
N LEU A 222 4.23 2.27 3.61
CA LEU A 222 4.44 1.15 2.69
C LEU A 222 3.26 0.18 2.66
N ASN A 223 2.56 -0.02 3.77
CA ASN A 223 1.36 -0.88 3.77
C ASN A 223 0.27 -0.28 2.87
N GLU A 224 0.14 1.04 2.88
CA GLU A 224 -0.77 1.75 1.97
C GLU A 224 -0.34 1.62 0.51
N ALA A 225 0.96 1.73 0.23
CA ALA A 225 1.48 1.55 -1.11
C ALA A 225 1.23 0.13 -1.65
N MET A 226 1.41 -0.89 -0.79
CA MET A 226 1.18 -2.30 -1.12
C MET A 226 -0.31 -2.62 -1.28
N TYR A 227 -1.18 -1.97 -0.52
CA TYR A 227 -2.62 -2.21 -0.58
C TYR A 227 -3.27 -1.58 -1.82
N LEU A 228 -2.84 -0.38 -2.19
CA LEU A 228 -3.45 0.39 -3.29
C LEU A 228 -2.74 0.21 -4.64
N GLY A 229 -1.43 -0.02 -4.64
CA GLY A 229 -0.60 0.15 -5.82
C GLY A 229 -0.44 -1.11 -6.67
N ASP A 230 -0.74 -0.99 -7.96
CA ASP A 230 -0.32 -1.98 -8.96
C ASP A 230 1.20 -1.96 -9.14
N ARG A 231 1.77 -0.74 -9.17
CA ARG A 231 3.20 -0.49 -9.22
C ARG A 231 3.59 0.63 -8.28
N ILE A 232 4.77 0.49 -7.70
CA ILE A 232 5.30 1.38 -6.67
C ILE A 232 6.64 1.94 -7.16
N ALA A 233 6.77 3.25 -7.13
CA ALA A 233 8.01 3.98 -7.33
C ALA A 233 8.56 4.48 -5.98
N VAL A 234 9.71 3.96 -5.58
CA VAL A 234 10.40 4.38 -4.36
C VAL A 234 11.31 5.57 -4.66
N MET A 235 11.10 6.70 -3.98
CA MET A 235 11.89 7.92 -4.15
C MET A 235 12.80 8.19 -2.96
N ARG A 236 14.08 8.48 -3.24
CA ARG A 236 15.09 8.98 -2.30
C ARG A 236 15.80 10.18 -2.91
N ASP A 237 15.94 11.26 -2.14
CA ASP A 237 16.72 12.43 -2.54
C ASP A 237 16.41 13.00 -3.93
N GLY A 238 15.12 13.02 -4.28
CA GLY A 238 14.63 13.50 -5.57
C GLY A 238 14.76 12.51 -6.72
N ARG A 239 15.39 11.34 -6.50
CA ARG A 239 15.56 10.29 -7.50
C ARG A 239 14.56 9.17 -7.26
N ILE A 240 14.11 8.55 -8.33
CA ILE A 240 13.44 7.25 -8.26
C ILE A 240 14.54 6.19 -8.15
N VAL A 241 14.50 5.41 -7.07
CA VAL A 241 15.49 4.37 -6.77
C VAL A 241 15.07 3.03 -7.36
N GLN A 242 13.77 2.70 -7.26
CA GLN A 242 13.20 1.47 -7.79
C GLN A 242 11.77 1.70 -8.25
N ILE A 243 11.37 1.02 -9.32
CA ILE A 243 9.97 0.88 -9.73
C ILE A 243 9.69 -0.61 -9.89
N GLY A 244 8.63 -1.10 -9.27
CA GLY A 244 8.25 -2.52 -9.37
C GLY A 244 6.84 -2.76 -8.86
N THR A 245 6.36 -3.99 -8.98
CA THR A 245 5.16 -4.44 -8.27
C THR A 245 5.44 -4.50 -6.77
N ALA A 246 4.37 -4.54 -5.97
CA ALA A 246 4.44 -4.80 -4.53
C ALA A 246 5.38 -5.99 -4.20
N GLU A 247 5.22 -7.10 -4.92
CA GLU A 247 6.01 -8.31 -4.78
C GLU A 247 7.50 -8.09 -5.08
N GLN A 248 7.82 -7.40 -6.19
CA GLN A 248 9.21 -7.11 -6.58
C GLN A 248 9.91 -6.22 -5.57
N ILE A 249 9.21 -5.20 -5.04
CA ILE A 249 9.76 -4.33 -4.00
C ILE A 249 10.13 -5.14 -2.73
N LEU A 250 9.31 -6.13 -2.35
CA LEU A 250 9.53 -6.95 -1.16
C LEU A 250 10.60 -8.04 -1.34
N THR A 251 10.64 -8.69 -2.51
CA THR A 251 11.47 -9.86 -2.77
C THR A 251 12.83 -9.51 -3.39
N GLU A 252 12.90 -8.40 -4.12
CA GLU A 252 14.08 -7.97 -4.89
C GLU A 252 14.34 -6.46 -4.65
N PRO A 253 14.61 -6.01 -3.41
CA PRO A 253 14.90 -4.61 -3.13
C PRO A 253 16.20 -4.17 -3.84
N ALA A 254 16.17 -3.00 -4.49
CA ALA A 254 17.27 -2.55 -5.34
C ALA A 254 18.52 -2.08 -4.58
N ASP A 255 18.35 -1.56 -3.36
CA ASP A 255 19.45 -1.12 -2.49
C ASP A 255 19.07 -1.23 -1.00
N ASP A 256 20.05 -0.98 -0.13
CA ASP A 256 19.87 -1.01 1.33
C ASP A 256 18.79 -0.07 1.83
N TYR A 257 18.54 1.02 1.13
CA TYR A 257 17.48 1.95 1.50
C TYR A 257 16.11 1.35 1.24
N VAL A 258 15.88 0.77 0.06
CA VAL A 258 14.62 0.05 -0.20
C VAL A 258 14.45 -1.10 0.79
N MET A 259 15.54 -1.83 1.08
CA MET A 259 15.55 -2.91 2.06
C MET A 259 15.09 -2.45 3.45
N GLN A 260 15.51 -1.26 3.90
CA GLN A 260 15.07 -0.67 5.16
C GLN A 260 13.57 -0.30 5.17
N PHE A 261 12.98 0.12 4.04
CA PHE A 261 11.54 0.39 3.99
C PHE A 261 10.71 -0.86 4.16
N VAL A 262 11.13 -1.96 3.55
CA VAL A 262 10.36 -3.21 3.50
C VAL A 262 10.51 -4.07 4.76
N ALA A 263 11.38 -3.68 5.70
CA ALA A 263 11.72 -4.47 6.88
C ALA A 263 10.51 -4.70 7.81
N ASP A 264 9.66 -3.68 8.00
CA ASP A 264 8.53 -3.71 8.94
C ASP A 264 7.18 -4.04 8.27
N VAL A 265 7.20 -4.53 7.02
CA VAL A 265 5.97 -4.86 6.28
C VAL A 265 5.51 -6.27 6.60
N ASP A 266 4.21 -6.42 6.83
CA ASP A 266 3.57 -7.72 6.92
C ASP A 266 3.48 -8.38 5.52
N ARG A 267 4.52 -9.15 5.20
CA ARG A 267 4.63 -9.88 3.92
C ARG A 267 3.59 -10.98 3.77
N SER A 268 2.98 -11.45 4.86
CA SER A 268 2.04 -12.56 4.82
C SER A 268 0.78 -12.24 4.00
N ARG A 269 0.47 -10.94 3.88
CA ARG A 269 -0.71 -10.43 3.19
C ARG A 269 -0.45 -10.03 1.74
N VAL A 270 0.82 -9.87 1.36
CA VAL A 270 1.21 -9.36 0.04
C VAL A 270 1.75 -10.49 -0.84
N LEU A 271 2.52 -11.42 -0.27
CA LEU A 271 3.12 -12.51 -1.02
C LEU A 271 2.13 -13.67 -1.21
N THR A 272 2.14 -14.24 -2.40
CA THR A 272 1.26 -15.35 -2.81
C THR A 272 2.08 -16.57 -3.19
N ALA A 273 1.44 -17.73 -3.33
CA ALA A 273 2.10 -18.92 -3.87
C ALA A 273 2.70 -18.65 -5.26
N GLY A 274 1.97 -17.90 -6.10
CA GLY A 274 2.40 -17.52 -7.44
C GLY A 274 3.63 -16.61 -7.45
N SER A 275 3.79 -15.73 -6.46
CA SER A 275 4.96 -14.85 -6.35
C SER A 275 6.22 -15.60 -5.89
N LEU A 276 6.05 -16.67 -5.11
CA LEU A 276 7.15 -17.46 -4.55
C LEU A 276 7.50 -18.71 -5.38
N MET A 277 6.64 -19.11 -6.31
CA MET A 277 6.83 -20.36 -7.04
C MET A 277 8.07 -20.32 -7.94
N ARG A 278 8.74 -21.46 -8.00
CA ARG A 278 9.83 -21.78 -8.93
C ARG A 278 9.37 -22.88 -9.87
N ARG A 279 10.15 -23.12 -10.92
CA ARG A 279 9.90 -24.27 -11.80
C ARG A 279 10.17 -25.58 -11.03
N PRO A 280 9.31 -26.62 -11.18
CA PRO A 280 9.60 -27.92 -10.62
C PRO A 280 10.91 -28.46 -11.21
N VAL A 281 11.70 -29.15 -10.38
CA VAL A 281 12.97 -29.75 -10.79
C VAL A 281 12.76 -30.80 -11.87
N VAL A 282 11.71 -31.62 -11.72
CA VAL A 282 11.35 -32.67 -12.69
C VAL A 282 9.84 -32.91 -12.66
N THR A 283 9.27 -33.14 -13.84
CA THR A 283 7.87 -33.52 -14.05
C THR A 283 7.82 -34.70 -15.00
N ILE A 284 7.12 -35.76 -14.62
CA ILE A 284 7.00 -37.00 -15.38
C ILE A 284 5.58 -37.10 -15.95
N HIS A 285 5.46 -37.53 -17.21
CA HIS A 285 4.15 -37.75 -17.81
C HIS A 285 3.46 -38.99 -17.21
N ALA A 286 2.17 -38.91 -16.90
CA ALA A 286 1.40 -39.98 -16.26
C ALA A 286 1.40 -41.31 -17.05
N GLY A 287 1.50 -41.23 -18.37
CA GLY A 287 1.64 -42.38 -19.26
C GLY A 287 3.07 -42.92 -19.44
N ALA A 288 4.06 -42.39 -18.72
CA ALA A 288 5.42 -42.91 -18.76
C ALA A 288 5.52 -44.25 -18.01
N GLY A 289 6.48 -45.09 -18.41
CA GLY A 289 6.81 -46.31 -17.68
C GLY A 289 7.93 -46.10 -16.65
N PRO A 290 8.11 -47.02 -15.69
CA PRO A 290 9.12 -46.91 -14.63
C PRO A 290 10.55 -46.65 -15.13
N ALA A 291 10.94 -47.24 -16.26
CA ALA A 291 12.28 -47.05 -16.83
C ALA A 291 12.52 -45.60 -17.30
N VAL A 292 11.52 -44.95 -17.89
CA VAL A 292 11.60 -43.55 -18.33
C VAL A 292 11.65 -42.63 -17.11
N ALA A 293 10.77 -42.89 -16.14
CA ALA A 293 10.72 -42.14 -14.89
C ALA A 293 12.06 -42.16 -14.13
N LEU A 294 12.68 -43.34 -13.98
CA LEU A 294 14.01 -43.46 -13.33
C LEU A 294 15.12 -42.74 -14.09
N ARG A 295 15.05 -42.69 -15.43
CA ARG A 295 16.02 -41.95 -16.23
C ARG A 295 15.87 -40.44 -15.99
N GLU A 296 14.65 -39.92 -16.04
CA GLU A 296 14.37 -38.49 -15.81
C GLU A 296 14.76 -38.06 -14.39
N LEU A 297 14.45 -38.87 -13.38
CA LEU A 297 14.89 -38.64 -11.98
C LEU A 297 16.42 -38.62 -11.86
N ARG A 298 17.13 -39.54 -12.53
CA ARG A 298 18.59 -39.60 -12.51
C ARG A 298 19.23 -38.41 -13.21
N GLU A 299 18.70 -38.02 -14.36
CA GLU A 299 19.18 -36.86 -15.13
C GLU A 299 18.98 -35.55 -14.34
N ALA A 300 17.86 -35.44 -13.63
CA ALA A 300 17.57 -34.30 -12.75
C ALA A 300 18.23 -34.39 -11.35
N GLN A 301 18.91 -35.51 -11.04
CA GLN A 301 19.45 -35.84 -9.72
C GLN A 301 18.42 -35.68 -8.59
N ALA A 302 17.18 -36.08 -8.85
CA ALA A 302 16.06 -35.96 -7.93
C ALA A 302 15.58 -37.33 -7.43
N SER A 303 15.16 -37.41 -6.17
CA SER A 303 14.57 -38.62 -5.58
C SER A 303 13.05 -38.71 -5.73
N ALA A 304 12.43 -37.66 -6.28
CA ALA A 304 10.99 -37.64 -6.51
C ALA A 304 10.63 -36.66 -7.63
N ALA A 305 9.45 -36.85 -8.21
CA ALA A 305 8.93 -36.00 -9.28
C ALA A 305 7.42 -35.82 -9.18
N TYR A 306 6.92 -34.72 -9.73
CA TYR A 306 5.48 -34.53 -9.95
C TYR A 306 5.03 -35.27 -11.20
N VAL A 307 3.85 -35.86 -11.16
CA VAL A 307 3.24 -36.57 -12.28
C VAL A 307 2.15 -35.73 -12.89
N VAL A 308 2.22 -35.50 -14.20
CA VAL A 308 1.28 -34.67 -14.95
C VAL A 308 0.77 -35.34 -16.23
N ASP A 309 -0.41 -34.97 -16.72
CA ASP A 309 -0.90 -35.44 -18.03
C ASP A 309 -0.45 -34.55 -19.21
N ARG A 310 -0.99 -34.83 -20.40
CA ARG A 310 -0.74 -34.02 -21.62
C ARG A 310 -1.21 -32.56 -21.50
N ARG A 311 -2.20 -32.28 -20.65
CA ARG A 311 -2.70 -30.93 -20.37
C ARG A 311 -1.92 -30.26 -19.21
N ARG A 312 -0.93 -30.95 -18.64
CA ARG A 312 -0.17 -30.61 -17.44
C ARG A 312 -0.98 -30.57 -16.15
N VAL A 313 -2.12 -31.27 -16.10
CA VAL A 313 -2.90 -31.44 -14.88
C VAL A 313 -2.09 -32.30 -13.90
N LEU A 314 -1.99 -31.86 -12.65
CA LEU A 314 -1.27 -32.55 -11.60
C LEU A 314 -2.05 -33.79 -11.14
N HIS A 315 -1.41 -34.95 -11.18
CA HIS A 315 -1.97 -36.21 -10.65
C HIS A 315 -1.40 -36.60 -9.29
N GLY A 316 -0.21 -36.09 -8.94
CA GLY A 316 0.45 -36.41 -7.69
C GLY A 316 1.97 -36.42 -7.81
N SER A 317 2.62 -37.25 -6.99
CA SER A 317 4.08 -37.42 -6.95
C SER A 317 4.48 -38.89 -6.96
N VAL A 318 5.71 -39.15 -7.40
CA VAL A 318 6.33 -40.48 -7.41
C VAL A 318 7.74 -40.40 -6.81
N TYR A 319 8.19 -41.50 -6.22
CA TYR A 319 9.49 -41.59 -5.52
C TYR A 319 10.41 -42.62 -6.19
N ASP A 320 11.71 -42.34 -6.20
CA ASP A 320 12.71 -43.12 -6.92
C ASP A 320 12.82 -44.58 -6.45
N ASP A 321 12.71 -44.82 -5.14
CA ASP A 321 12.75 -46.13 -4.50
C ASP A 321 11.57 -47.04 -4.89
N GLU A 322 10.36 -46.50 -4.91
CA GLU A 322 9.13 -47.19 -5.33
C GLU A 322 9.18 -47.52 -6.82
N ILE A 323 9.58 -46.56 -7.66
CA ILE A 323 9.73 -46.77 -9.10
C ILE A 323 10.81 -47.82 -9.38
N LEU A 324 11.94 -47.79 -8.66
CA LEU A 324 13.01 -48.77 -8.80
C LEU A 324 12.53 -50.18 -8.45
N THR A 325 11.74 -50.32 -7.39
CA THR A 325 11.14 -51.58 -6.97
C THR A 325 10.19 -52.11 -8.03
N ALA A 326 9.28 -51.27 -8.54
CA ALA A 326 8.34 -51.63 -9.59
C ALA A 326 9.05 -52.00 -10.91
N HIS A 327 10.10 -51.27 -11.28
CA HIS A 327 10.89 -51.56 -12.47
C HIS A 327 11.56 -52.94 -12.40
N ARG A 328 12.14 -53.30 -11.24
CA ARG A 328 12.73 -54.64 -11.02
C ARG A 328 11.70 -55.76 -11.08
N GLN A 329 10.46 -55.47 -10.73
CA GLN A 329 9.33 -56.41 -10.81
C GLN A 329 8.71 -56.48 -12.22
N GLY A 330 9.25 -55.74 -13.20
CA GLY A 330 8.78 -55.77 -14.58
C GLY A 330 7.54 -54.90 -14.85
N ALA A 331 7.21 -53.96 -13.96
CA ALA A 331 6.10 -53.04 -14.18
C ALA A 331 6.33 -52.16 -15.42
N THR A 332 5.26 -51.94 -16.19
CA THR A 332 5.29 -51.16 -17.45
C THR A 332 4.61 -49.81 -17.32
N THR A 333 3.85 -49.57 -16.24
CA THR A 333 3.14 -48.31 -15.96
C THR A 333 3.51 -47.78 -14.58
N LEU A 334 3.19 -46.50 -14.34
CA LEU A 334 3.30 -45.85 -13.02
C LEU A 334 2.00 -45.94 -12.20
N GLU A 335 0.99 -46.65 -12.70
CA GLU A 335 -0.29 -46.80 -12.00
C GLU A 335 -0.09 -47.49 -10.64
N GLY A 336 -0.70 -46.93 -9.59
CA GLY A 336 -0.52 -47.40 -8.21
C GLY A 336 0.77 -46.95 -7.53
N LEU A 337 1.70 -46.28 -8.24
CA LEU A 337 2.89 -45.63 -7.68
C LEU A 337 2.71 -44.12 -7.49
N VAL A 338 1.68 -43.53 -8.11
CA VAL A 338 1.38 -42.10 -8.00
C VAL A 338 0.67 -41.83 -6.69
N HIS A 339 1.32 -41.07 -5.81
CA HIS A 339 0.73 -40.57 -4.57
C HIS A 339 0.01 -39.25 -4.85
N PRO A 340 -1.32 -39.18 -4.70
CA PRO A 340 -2.07 -37.95 -4.91
C PRO A 340 -1.52 -36.82 -4.02
N ASP A 341 -1.35 -35.63 -4.60
CA ASP A 341 -0.90 -34.46 -3.85
C ASP A 341 -2.11 -33.73 -3.27
N SER A 342 -2.44 -34.02 -2.02
CA SER A 342 -3.54 -33.37 -1.30
C SER A 342 -3.19 -31.97 -0.79
N SER A 343 -1.93 -31.55 -0.93
CA SER A 343 -1.42 -30.30 -0.39
C SER A 343 -1.25 -29.22 -1.47
N ALA A 344 -1.63 -29.48 -2.72
CA ALA A 344 -1.55 -28.48 -3.78
C ALA A 344 -2.37 -27.21 -3.46
N VAL A 345 -1.82 -26.04 -3.81
CA VAL A 345 -2.42 -24.73 -3.55
C VAL A 345 -2.64 -23.95 -4.84
N LYS A 346 -3.53 -22.95 -4.80
CA LYS A 346 -3.73 -22.02 -5.90
C LYS A 346 -2.64 -20.95 -5.94
N ALA A 347 -2.42 -20.36 -7.12
CA ALA A 347 -1.43 -19.31 -7.29
C ALA A 347 -1.71 -18.04 -6.48
N ASP A 348 -2.97 -17.73 -6.20
CA ASP A 348 -3.42 -16.56 -5.43
C ASP A 348 -3.46 -16.81 -3.91
N ALA A 349 -3.17 -18.05 -3.45
CA ALA A 349 -3.15 -18.39 -2.03
C ALA A 349 -2.11 -17.55 -1.28
N SER A 350 -2.52 -16.94 -0.17
CA SER A 350 -1.65 -16.07 0.64
C SER A 350 -0.52 -16.87 1.30
N LEU A 351 0.61 -16.21 1.58
CA LEU A 351 1.75 -16.82 2.27
C LEU A 351 1.33 -17.54 3.58
N SER A 352 0.38 -16.96 4.33
CA SER A 352 -0.13 -17.54 5.57
C SER A 352 -0.82 -18.89 5.38
N GLU A 353 -1.51 -19.07 4.25
CA GLU A 353 -2.22 -20.29 3.90
C GLU A 353 -1.28 -21.42 3.45
N LEU A 354 -0.03 -21.10 3.08
CA LEU A 354 0.92 -22.07 2.57
C LEU A 354 1.57 -22.91 3.67
N PHE A 355 1.60 -22.44 4.92
CA PHE A 355 2.34 -23.10 6.00
C PHE A 355 1.81 -24.47 6.36
N ALA A 356 0.49 -24.60 6.54
CA ALA A 356 -0.12 -25.88 6.90
C ALA A 356 0.08 -26.94 5.79
N PRO A 357 -0.25 -26.65 4.51
CA PRO A 357 0.05 -27.55 3.40
C PRO A 357 1.55 -27.86 3.26
N ALA A 358 2.44 -26.87 3.42
CA ALA A 358 3.89 -27.07 3.30
C ALA A 358 4.49 -27.92 4.43
N ALA A 359 3.89 -27.91 5.62
CA ALA A 359 4.30 -28.74 6.74
C ALA A 359 4.03 -30.23 6.47
N GLU A 360 2.94 -30.54 5.79
CA GLU A 360 2.54 -31.92 5.45
C GLU A 360 3.18 -32.42 4.15
N ALA A 361 3.46 -31.52 3.21
CA ALA A 361 3.99 -31.87 1.89
C ALA A 361 5.40 -32.49 1.98
N ARG A 362 5.61 -33.64 1.32
CA ARG A 362 6.95 -34.27 1.23
C ARG A 362 7.86 -33.61 0.21
N LEU A 363 7.26 -32.97 -0.80
CA LEU A 363 7.94 -32.21 -1.85
C LEU A 363 7.65 -30.73 -1.68
N PRO A 364 8.33 -29.84 -2.43
CA PRO A 364 7.89 -28.46 -2.58
C PRO A 364 6.38 -28.34 -2.82
N LEU A 365 5.75 -27.27 -2.37
CA LEU A 365 4.30 -27.16 -2.45
C LEU A 365 3.87 -26.96 -3.91
N ALA A 366 3.07 -27.85 -4.47
CA ALA A 366 2.60 -27.70 -5.85
C ALA A 366 1.63 -26.52 -5.99
N VAL A 367 1.86 -25.66 -6.98
CA VAL A 367 1.00 -24.52 -7.29
C VAL A 367 0.24 -24.79 -8.58
N VAL A 368 -1.09 -24.74 -8.52
CA VAL A 368 -1.99 -25.04 -9.65
C VAL A 368 -2.93 -23.89 -10.02
N ASP A 369 -3.43 -23.91 -11.25
CA ASP A 369 -4.57 -23.07 -11.66
C ASP A 369 -5.93 -23.70 -11.27
N ASP A 370 -7.03 -23.02 -11.57
CA ASP A 370 -8.40 -23.53 -11.32
C ASP A 370 -8.72 -24.84 -12.04
N GLY A 371 -7.99 -25.17 -13.11
CA GLY A 371 -8.09 -26.42 -13.86
C GLY A 371 -7.20 -27.54 -13.33
N GLY A 372 -6.49 -27.34 -12.22
CA GLY A 372 -5.55 -28.30 -11.65
C GLY A 372 -4.23 -28.42 -12.41
N LYS A 373 -3.95 -27.49 -13.32
CA LYS A 373 -2.70 -27.47 -14.10
C LYS A 373 -1.54 -27.03 -13.23
N LEU A 374 -0.45 -27.79 -13.23
CA LEU A 374 0.78 -27.38 -12.53
C LEU A 374 1.37 -26.11 -13.18
N LEU A 375 1.48 -25.05 -12.37
CA LEU A 375 2.10 -23.78 -12.73
C LEU A 375 3.56 -23.71 -12.26
N GLY A 376 3.81 -24.19 -11.05
CA GLY A 376 5.12 -24.17 -10.39
C GLY A 376 5.09 -24.87 -9.05
N VAL A 377 6.14 -24.70 -8.27
CA VAL A 377 6.24 -25.24 -6.91
C VAL A 377 6.84 -24.20 -5.96
N VAL A 378 6.43 -24.18 -4.69
CA VAL A 378 7.03 -23.34 -3.65
C VAL A 378 7.96 -24.20 -2.78
N PRO A 379 9.29 -24.05 -2.91
CA PRO A 379 10.23 -24.70 -2.00
C PRO A 379 10.03 -24.20 -0.57
N ARG A 380 10.19 -25.08 0.42
CA ARG A 380 10.14 -24.70 1.84
C ARG A 380 11.13 -23.59 2.19
N VAL A 381 12.31 -23.60 1.57
CA VAL A 381 13.30 -22.53 1.79
C VAL A 381 12.79 -21.17 1.32
N ALA A 382 12.09 -21.11 0.18
CA ALA A 382 11.49 -19.87 -0.33
C ALA A 382 10.38 -19.35 0.60
N LEU A 383 9.60 -20.27 1.21
CA LEU A 383 8.60 -19.94 2.21
C LEU A 383 9.24 -19.32 3.48
N LEU A 384 10.34 -19.91 3.95
CA LEU A 384 11.08 -19.43 5.13
C LEU A 384 11.81 -18.11 4.85
N GLU A 385 12.42 -17.97 3.68
CA GLU A 385 13.05 -16.72 3.19
C GLU A 385 12.04 -15.58 3.13
N ALA A 386 10.82 -15.84 2.66
CA ALA A 386 9.77 -14.84 2.60
C ALA A 386 9.39 -14.28 3.99
N MET A 387 9.50 -15.10 5.05
CA MET A 387 9.25 -14.69 6.43
C MET A 387 10.42 -13.99 7.09
N ALA A 388 11.65 -14.34 6.71
CA ALA A 388 12.85 -13.78 7.31
C ALA A 388 13.00 -12.30 6.91
N PRO A 389 13.31 -11.38 7.83
CA PRO A 389 13.64 -10.01 7.47
C PRO A 389 14.70 -9.99 6.36
N PRO A 390 14.64 -9.04 5.42
CA PRO A 390 15.60 -9.02 4.33
C PRO A 390 17.01 -8.82 4.92
N GLY A 391 17.96 -9.63 4.48
CA GLY A 391 19.32 -9.66 5.02
C GLY A 391 19.56 -10.60 6.22
N ALA A 392 18.52 -11.22 6.80
CA ALA A 392 18.69 -12.13 7.95
C ALA A 392 19.38 -13.47 7.62
N LEU A 393 19.38 -13.87 6.34
CA LEU A 393 19.95 -15.14 5.86
C LEU A 393 21.29 -14.98 5.15
N SER A 394 21.66 -13.75 4.76
CA SER A 394 23.02 -13.39 4.39
C SER A 394 23.81 -13.24 5.70
N GLY A 395 24.73 -14.14 5.99
CA GLY A 395 25.50 -14.21 7.24
C GLY A 395 26.38 -13.00 7.59
N ASP A 396 26.13 -11.83 7.02
CA ASP A 396 26.66 -10.56 7.50
C ASP A 396 25.75 -10.06 8.64
N SER A 397 26.07 -10.47 9.87
CA SER A 397 25.63 -9.71 11.03
C SER A 397 26.05 -8.24 10.83
N PRO A 398 25.13 -7.27 10.92
CA PRO A 398 25.56 -5.90 11.13
C PRO A 398 26.32 -5.90 12.46
N ALA A 399 27.61 -5.60 12.40
CA ALA A 399 28.39 -5.29 13.59
C ALA A 399 27.56 -4.28 14.41
N SER A 400 27.32 -4.63 15.67
CA SER A 400 26.61 -3.83 16.66
C SER A 400 26.92 -2.35 16.51
N ALA A 401 25.97 -1.58 15.97
CA ALA A 401 26.01 -0.14 16.03
C ALA A 401 25.70 0.26 17.47
N ASP A 402 26.65 0.99 18.06
CA ASP A 402 26.58 1.57 19.40
C ASP A 402 25.20 2.15 19.72
N SER A 403 24.65 1.70 20.86
CA SER A 403 23.60 2.43 21.57
C SER A 403 24.10 3.84 21.90
N PRO A 404 23.36 4.92 21.59
CA PRO A 404 23.76 6.24 22.04
C PRO A 404 23.67 6.29 23.57
N ALA A 405 24.81 6.62 24.16
CA ALA A 405 25.01 6.83 25.59
C ALA A 405 23.92 7.76 26.17
N SER A 406 23.29 7.29 27.24
CA SER A 406 22.51 8.09 28.17
C SER A 406 23.38 9.21 28.73
N ALA A 407 22.96 10.46 28.52
CA ALA A 407 23.60 11.63 29.10
C ALA A 407 23.47 11.64 30.63
N ASP A 408 24.57 12.03 31.27
CA ASP A 408 24.82 12.24 32.68
C ASP A 408 23.64 12.79 33.50
N SER A 409 23.47 12.21 34.68
CA SER A 409 23.13 12.95 35.91
C SER A 409 24.18 12.57 36.96
N PRO A 410 24.89 13.54 37.57
CA PRO A 410 26.07 13.23 38.37
C PRO A 410 25.68 12.88 39.81
N ALA A 411 26.45 11.95 40.36
CA ALA A 411 26.88 11.77 41.77
C ALA A 411 25.78 11.81 42.87
N SER A 412 25.72 10.84 43.78
CA SER A 412 26.83 10.47 44.66
C SER A 412 26.60 9.12 45.35
N ALA A 413 27.72 8.45 45.60
CA ALA A 413 27.88 7.17 46.25
C ALA A 413 27.57 7.16 47.76
N ASP A 414 27.56 5.94 48.28
CA ASP A 414 27.71 5.48 49.66
C ASP A 414 26.48 5.49 50.58
N SER A 415 25.94 4.28 50.77
CA SER A 415 25.63 3.75 52.10
C SER A 415 26.71 2.71 52.43
N PRO A 416 27.13 2.54 53.69
CA PRO A 416 26.36 1.65 54.56
C PRO A 416 26.36 1.98 56.07
N ALA A 417 25.56 1.18 56.78
CA ALA A 417 25.54 0.90 58.22
C ALA A 417 24.48 1.61 59.10
N SER A 418 23.41 0.85 59.32
CA SER A 418 22.72 0.55 60.60
C SER A 418 22.90 1.46 61.83
N VAL A 419 21.79 1.78 62.52
CA VAL A 419 21.49 1.45 63.95
C VAL A 419 20.32 2.31 64.49
N HIS A 420 19.38 1.65 65.19
CA HIS A 420 18.41 2.09 66.22
C HIS A 420 17.33 3.19 66.01
N SER A 421 16.10 2.78 66.38
CA SER A 421 14.90 3.55 66.84
C SER A 421 15.18 4.43 68.09
N PRO A 422 14.23 5.19 68.72
CA PRO A 422 12.74 5.24 68.55
C PRO A 422 12.05 6.63 68.72
N ALA A 423 10.69 6.61 68.74
CA ALA A 423 9.74 7.56 69.36
C ALA A 423 9.54 8.94 68.68
N SER A 424 8.39 9.62 68.68
CA SER A 424 7.02 9.46 69.23
C SER A 424 6.19 10.68 68.78
N ASP A 425 4.87 10.49 68.65
CA ASP A 425 3.76 11.47 68.81
C ASP A 425 3.75 12.75 67.91
N ASP A 426 2.63 13.29 67.44
CA ASP A 426 1.35 13.41 68.12
C ASP A 426 0.20 13.84 67.17
N SER A 427 -1.01 13.63 67.68
CA SER A 427 -2.28 14.33 67.42
C SER A 427 -3.31 13.69 66.47
N ALA A 428 -4.29 13.06 67.12
CA ALA A 428 -5.64 12.82 66.64
C ALA A 428 -6.67 13.57 67.52
N ALA A 429 -7.85 13.82 66.94
CA ALA A 429 -9.19 13.99 67.56
C ALA A 429 -9.74 15.39 67.97
N VAL A 430 -10.62 15.97 67.11
CA VAL A 430 -12.11 16.21 67.22
C VAL A 430 -12.68 16.40 68.65
N PRO A 431 -13.68 17.31 68.99
CA PRO A 431 -15.03 17.36 68.39
C PRO A 431 -15.96 18.62 68.49
N ALA A 432 -17.13 18.50 67.83
CA ALA A 432 -18.53 18.88 68.23
C ALA A 432 -19.19 20.27 67.95
N GLY A 433 -20.44 20.20 67.42
CA GLY A 433 -21.61 21.06 67.74
C GLY A 433 -22.04 22.11 66.68
N SER A 434 -23.05 21.89 65.82
CA SER A 434 -24.52 21.99 66.04
C SER A 434 -25.13 23.37 65.69
N THR A 435 -25.92 23.47 64.60
CA THR A 435 -27.38 23.78 64.55
C THR A 435 -27.89 24.16 63.13
N ALA A 436 -29.05 23.62 62.74
CA ALA A 436 -29.90 24.01 61.59
C ALA A 436 -30.98 25.06 62.03
N PRO A 437 -31.89 25.58 61.18
CA PRO A 437 -32.99 24.86 60.48
C PRO A 437 -33.11 25.25 58.97
N ALA A 438 -33.69 24.49 58.02
CA ALA A 438 -34.97 23.76 57.85
C ALA A 438 -36.14 24.60 57.28
N ASP A 439 -36.60 24.21 56.07
CA ASP A 439 -37.98 24.12 55.52
C ASP A 439 -37.94 24.31 54.00
N GLY A 440 -38.64 23.58 53.12
CA GLY A 440 -39.66 22.52 53.18
C GLY A 440 -40.27 22.44 51.76
N ALA A 441 -40.13 21.33 51.03
CA ALA A 441 -41.18 20.33 50.75
C ALA A 441 -42.48 20.93 50.15
N ARG A 442 -43.04 20.52 49.01
CA ARG A 442 -43.54 19.17 48.67
C ARG A 442 -44.02 19.07 47.21
N ALA A 443 -43.95 17.83 46.71
CA ALA A 443 -44.60 17.30 45.51
C ALA A 443 -46.08 16.91 45.74
N ALA A 444 -46.83 16.74 44.65
CA ALA A 444 -47.77 15.62 44.34
C ALA A 444 -48.64 16.02 43.12
N VAL A 445 -48.56 15.32 41.97
CA VAL A 445 -49.38 14.16 41.54
C VAL A 445 -50.82 14.54 41.21
N ASP A 446 -51.26 14.35 39.94
CA ASP A 446 -52.39 13.44 39.66
C ASP A 446 -52.60 13.08 38.17
N HIS A 447 -53.16 11.88 38.02
CA HIS A 447 -53.48 11.09 36.82
C HIS A 447 -54.80 11.46 36.13
N HIS A 448 -54.91 11.16 34.82
CA HIS A 448 -56.00 10.51 34.03
C HIS A 448 -56.02 11.06 32.58
N ALA A 449 -55.83 10.29 31.50
CA ALA A 449 -56.57 9.16 30.90
C ALA A 449 -57.58 9.60 29.80
N THR A 450 -57.70 8.75 28.75
CA THR A 450 -58.61 8.75 27.56
C THR A 450 -58.18 9.61 26.36
N SER A 451 -58.30 9.21 25.08
CA SER A 451 -58.75 7.99 24.39
C SER A 451 -58.54 8.15 22.87
N GLU A 452 -58.31 7.01 22.19
CA GLU A 452 -58.79 6.62 20.85
C GLU A 452 -58.50 7.45 19.57
N GLY A 453 -57.99 6.72 18.57
CA GLY A 453 -58.74 6.55 17.31
C GLY A 453 -58.04 7.01 16.02
N GLY A 454 -57.74 6.07 15.13
CA GLY A 454 -57.59 6.37 13.70
C GLY A 454 -56.69 5.46 12.89
N ALA A 455 -57.16 4.25 12.57
CA ALA A 455 -56.62 3.44 11.48
C ALA A 455 -57.43 3.70 10.19
N ARG A 456 -56.72 3.93 9.07
CA ARG A 456 -56.95 3.28 7.77
C ARG A 456 -55.78 3.54 6.83
#